data_AF-A0A354BEW2-F1
#
_entry.id   AF-A0A354BEW2-F1
#
_cell.length_a   1.000
_cell.length_b   1.000
_cell.length_c   1.000
_cell.angle_alpha   90.00
_cell.angle_beta   90.00
_cell.angle_gamma   90.00
#
_symmetry.space_group_name_H-M   'P 1'
#
loop_
_entity.id
_entity.type
_entity.pdbx_description
1 polymer ?
#
loop_
_entity_poly.entity_id
_entity_poly.type
_entity_poly.pdbx_seq_one_letter_code
_entity_poly.pdbx_strand_id
1 'polypeptide(L)'
;MKAKEGVITILNKVLTADLTAINQYFVHAKMCENWGYERLHRKVRERSIDEMKDADKLIGHILYLEGIPNVQRMNTVQVGETV
;
A
#
# COMPACT_ATOMS: atom_id res chain seq x y z
N MET A 1 -2.95 3.97 -24.04
CA MET A 1 -3.54 5.33 -24.14
C MET A 1 -2.57 6.25 -23.46
N LYS A 2 -1.98 7.23 -24.14
CA LYS A 2 -0.95 8.06 -23.50
C LYS A 2 -1.54 8.96 -22.41
N ALA A 3 -0.97 8.90 -21.21
CA ALA A 3 -1.38 9.78 -20.11
C ALA A 3 -1.17 11.27 -20.44
N LYS A 4 -2.03 12.13 -19.86
CA LYS A 4 -1.76 13.57 -19.81
C LYS A 4 -0.57 13.85 -18.91
N GLU A 5 0.09 14.99 -19.15
CA GLU A 5 1.23 15.42 -18.35
C GLU A 5 0.90 15.46 -16.85
N GLY A 6 1.82 14.95 -16.02
CA GLY A 6 1.67 14.90 -14.57
C GLY A 6 0.80 13.77 -14.00
N VAL A 7 -0.05 13.11 -14.80
CA VAL A 7 -0.95 12.04 -14.32
C VAL A 7 -0.15 10.86 -13.76
N ILE A 8 0.84 10.35 -14.51
CA ILE A 8 1.70 9.24 -14.06
C ILE A 8 2.44 9.59 -12.77
N THR A 9 2.85 10.85 -12.60
CA THR A 9 3.51 11.32 -11.37
C THR A 9 2.58 11.26 -10.18
N ILE A 10 1.31 11.67 -10.34
CA ILE A 10 0.31 11.59 -9.27
C ILE A 10 -0.03 10.15 -8.94
N LEU A 11 -0.26 9.30 -9.95
CA LEU A 11 -0.55 7.88 -9.73
C LEU A 11 0.60 7.18 -9.00
N ASN A 12 1.86 7.49 -9.32
CA ASN A 12 3.01 6.95 -8.58
C ASN A 12 3.12 7.49 -7.14
N LYS A 13 2.63 8.70 -6.85
CA LYS A 13 2.53 9.20 -5.46
C LYS A 13 1.49 8.41 -4.67
N VAL A 14 0.34 8.10 -5.28
CA VAL A 14 -0.69 7.26 -4.66
C VAL A 14 -0.14 5.84 -4.45
N LEU A 15 0.54 5.26 -5.46
CA LEU A 15 1.16 3.94 -5.34
C LEU A 15 2.18 3.89 -4.20
N THR A 16 2.97 4.95 -4.02
CA THR A 16 3.89 5.07 -2.87
C THR A 16 3.15 5.00 -1.53
N ALA A 17 1.98 5.64 -1.43
CA ALA A 17 1.16 5.61 -0.22
C ALA A 17 0.57 4.23 0.04
N ASP A 18 0.02 3.57 -0.98
CA ASP A 18 -0.54 2.22 -0.87
C ASP A 18 0.55 1.21 -0.45
N LEU A 19 1.74 1.26 -1.06
CA LEU A 19 2.88 0.41 -0.68
C LEU A 19 3.33 0.63 0.77
N THR A 20 3.32 1.88 1.24
CA THR A 20 3.58 2.17 2.66
C THR A 20 2.47 1.58 3.55
N ALA A 21 1.20 1.79 3.20
CA ALA A 21 0.06 1.29 3.97
C ALA A 21 0.04 -0.24 4.06
N ILE A 22 0.33 -0.94 2.96
CA ILE A 22 0.49 -2.39 2.90
C ILE A 22 1.46 -2.86 3.97
N ASN A 23 2.67 -2.30 3.99
CA ASN A 23 3.73 -2.70 4.91
C ASN A 23 3.44 -2.29 6.36
N GLN A 24 2.85 -1.12 6.56
CA GLN A 24 2.40 -0.63 7.86
C GLN A 24 1.39 -1.59 8.50
N TYR A 25 0.30 -1.89 7.80
CA TYR A 25 -0.71 -2.82 8.29
C TYR A 25 -0.18 -4.25 8.39
N PHE A 26 0.74 -4.66 7.50
CA PHE A 26 1.34 -5.98 7.57
C PHE A 26 2.05 -6.22 8.90
N VAL A 27 2.96 -5.32 9.27
CA VAL A 27 3.74 -5.46 10.51
C VAL A 27 2.87 -5.25 11.75
N HIS A 28 1.93 -4.29 11.71
CA HIS A 28 0.96 -4.09 12.79
C HIS A 28 0.05 -5.29 13.02
N ALA A 29 -0.40 -5.96 11.96
CA ALA A 29 -1.17 -7.20 12.08
C ALA A 29 -0.37 -8.31 12.76
N LYS A 30 0.95 -8.40 12.49
CA LYS A 30 1.86 -9.34 13.16
C LYS A 30 2.13 -8.99 14.61
N MET A 31 2.20 -7.70 14.94
CA MET A 31 2.26 -7.25 16.33
C MET A 31 0.99 -7.63 17.09
N CYS A 32 -0.20 -7.40 16.51
CA CYS A 32 -1.47 -7.80 17.11
C CYS A 32 -1.55 -9.30 17.38
N GLU A 33 -1.12 -10.12 16.42
CA GLU A 33 -1.04 -11.57 16.54
C GLU A 33 -0.14 -11.97 17.72
N ASN A 34 1.07 -11.39 17.77
CA ASN A 34 2.03 -11.64 18.84
C ASN A 34 1.54 -11.20 20.23
N TRP A 35 0.73 -10.14 20.31
CA TRP A 35 0.11 -9.66 21.56
C TRP A 35 -1.18 -10.41 21.93
N GLY A 36 -1.63 -11.36 21.12
CA GLY A 36 -2.86 -12.13 21.37
C GLY A 36 -4.16 -11.40 21.04
N TYR A 37 -4.11 -10.28 20.30
CA TYR A 37 -5.27 -9.49 19.90
C TYR A 37 -5.90 -10.01 18.61
N GLU A 38 -6.48 -11.21 18.67
CA GLU A 38 -6.97 -11.95 17.49
C GLU A 38 -7.97 -11.17 16.62
N ARG A 39 -8.93 -10.46 17.24
CA ARG A 39 -9.90 -9.65 16.49
C ARG A 39 -9.24 -8.50 15.73
N LEU A 40 -8.24 -7.86 16.35
CA LEU A 40 -7.52 -6.75 15.75
C LEU A 40 -6.58 -7.25 14.66
N HIS A 41 -5.86 -8.35 14.92
CA HIS A 41 -5.03 -9.05 13.93
C HIS A 41 -5.80 -9.28 12.63
N ARG A 42 -6.97 -9.92 12.70
CA ARG A 42 -7.78 -10.20 11.50
C ARG A 42 -8.15 -8.94 10.74
N LYS A 43 -8.57 -7.88 11.45
CA LYS A 43 -9.00 -6.64 10.82
C LYS A 43 -7.85 -5.85 10.21
N VAL A 44 -6.72 -5.74 10.89
CA VAL A 44 -5.54 -5.05 10.37
C VAL A 44 -4.93 -5.86 9.22
N ARG A 45 -4.96 -7.19 9.30
CA ARG A 45 -4.53 -8.07 8.21
C ARG A 45 -5.39 -7.90 6.96
N GLU A 46 -6.70 -7.87 7.12
CA GLU A 46 -7.67 -7.61 6.04
C GLU A 46 -7.36 -6.27 5.35
N ARG A 47 -7.11 -5.20 6.13
CA ARG A 47 -6.69 -3.91 5.59
C ARG A 47 -5.41 -3.98 4.75
N SER A 48 -4.37 -4.65 5.24
CA SER A 48 -3.12 -4.85 4.47
C SER A 48 -3.39 -5.48 3.10
N ILE A 49 -4.28 -6.48 3.04
CA ILE A 49 -4.65 -7.16 1.79
C ILE A 49 -5.51 -6.29 0.88
N ASP A 50 -6.39 -5.45 1.43
CA ASP A 50 -7.19 -4.53 0.61
C ASP A 50 -6.32 -3.48 -0.07
N GLU A 51 -5.34 -2.90 0.65
CA GLU A 51 -4.36 -1.97 0.05
C GLU A 51 -3.52 -2.66 -1.04
N MET A 52 -3.21 -3.96 -0.90
CA MET A 52 -2.53 -4.73 -1.96
C MET A 52 -3.37 -4.81 -3.24
N LYS A 53 -4.69 -4.96 -3.13
CA LYS A 53 -5.59 -4.98 -4.30
C LYS A 53 -5.69 -3.60 -4.95
N ASP A 54 -5.63 -2.53 -4.16
CA ASP A 54 -5.68 -1.18 -4.69
C ASP A 54 -4.37 -0.80 -5.40
N ALA A 55 -3.22 -1.19 -4.84
CA ALA A 55 -1.92 -1.08 -5.50
C ALA A 55 -1.90 -1.86 -6.84
N ASP A 56 -2.46 -3.08 -6.88
CA ASP A 56 -2.56 -3.89 -8.11
C ASP A 56 -3.36 -3.17 -9.22
N LYS A 57 -4.56 -2.66 -8.88
CA LYS A 57 -5.37 -1.87 -9.82
C LYS A 57 -4.63 -0.63 -10.30
N LEU A 58 -3.92 0.04 -9.41
CA LEU A 58 -3.21 1.27 -9.72
C LEU A 58 -2.00 1.02 -10.62
N ILE A 59 -1.25 -0.06 -10.39
CA ILE A 59 -0.18 -0.53 -11.28
C ILE A 59 -0.76 -0.82 -12.67
N GLY A 60 -1.87 -1.57 -12.74
CA GLY A 60 -2.56 -1.84 -13.99
C GLY A 60 -2.96 -0.56 -14.74
N HIS A 61 -3.46 0.43 -14.02
CA HIS A 61 -3.84 1.72 -14.61
C HIS A 61 -2.63 2.54 -15.10
N ILE A 62 -1.52 2.56 -14.34
CA ILE A 62 -0.27 3.21 -14.78
C ILE A 62 0.24 2.57 -16.08
N LEU A 63 0.26 1.23 -16.14
CA LEU A 63 0.69 0.49 -17.32
C LEU A 63 -0.24 0.73 -18.52
N TYR A 64 -1.55 0.74 -18.32
CA TYR A 64 -2.54 1.08 -19.35
C TYR A 64 -2.31 2.48 -19.95
N LEU A 65 -1.82 3.39 -19.12
CA LEU A 65 -1.47 4.76 -19.50
C LEU A 65 -0.05 4.90 -20.10
N GLU A 66 0.61 3.78 -20.40
CA GLU A 66 1.99 3.67 -20.92
C GLU A 66 3.04 4.30 -19.98
N GLY A 67 2.72 4.38 -18.68
CA GLY A 67 3.65 4.81 -17.64
C GLY A 67 4.43 3.64 -17.02
N ILE A 68 5.46 3.97 -16.26
CA ILE A 68 6.25 3.00 -15.49
C ILE A 68 5.83 3.11 -14.01
N PRO A 69 5.27 2.05 -13.41
CA PRO A 69 4.95 2.03 -11.99
C PRO A 69 6.22 1.94 -11.14
N ASN A 70 6.32 2.76 -10.10
CA ASN A 70 7.44 2.79 -9.17
C ASN A 70 7.07 2.05 -7.89
N VAL A 71 7.58 0.83 -7.77
CA VAL A 71 7.43 -0.03 -6.58
C VAL A 71 8.63 0.02 -5.64
N GLN A 72 9.63 0.86 -5.93
CA GLN A 72 10.84 1.01 -5.11
C GLN A 72 10.68 2.08 -4.04
N ARG A 73 9.84 3.09 -4.29
CA ARG A 73 9.62 4.19 -3.36
C ARG A 73 8.52 3.85 -2.36
N MET A 74 8.82 4.05 -1.08
CA MET A 74 7.88 4.02 0.03
C MET A 74 8.17 5.20 0.96
N ASN A 75 7.15 5.69 1.65
CA ASN A 75 7.31 6.55 2.83
C ASN A 75 7.74 5.71 4.05
N THR A 76 8.11 6.39 5.13
CA THR A 76 8.47 5.76 6.40
C THR A 76 7.33 4.91 6.95
N VAL A 77 7.65 3.67 7.33
CA VAL A 77 6.76 2.77 8.07
C VAL A 77 7.01 2.95 9.56
N GLN A 78 5.98 3.37 10.30
CA GLN A 78 6.06 3.67 11.73
C GLN A 78 5.73 2.43 12.57
N VAL A 79 6.72 1.57 12.80
CA VAL A 79 6.54 0.33 13.56
C VAL A 79 6.62 0.63 15.06
N GLY A 80 5.62 0.19 15.83
CA GLY A 80 5.64 0.27 17.30
C GLY A 80 5.22 1.60 17.92
N GLU A 81 4.90 2.62 17.12
CA GLU A 81 4.44 3.91 17.65
C GLU A 81 2.97 3.87 18.09
N THR A 82 2.10 3.24 17.28
CA THR A 82 0.67 3.01 17.57
C THR A 82 0.18 1.78 16.78
N VAL A 83 -0.93 1.17 17.21
CA VAL A 83 -1.64 0.09 16.51
C VAL A 83 -3.14 0.34 16.60
#